data_AF-A0A2R7M7P8-F1
#
_entry.id   AF-A0A2R7M7P8-F1
#
_cell.length_a   1.000
_cell.length_b   1.000
_cell.length_c   1.000
_cell.angle_alpha   90.00
_cell.angle_beta   90.00
_cell.angle_gamma   90.00
#
_symmetry.space_group_name_H-M   'P 1'
#
loop_
_entity.id
_entity.type
_entity.pdbx_description
1 polymer ?
#
loop_
_entity_poly.entity_id
_entity_poly.type
_entity_poly.pdbx_seq_one_letter_code
_entity_poly.pdbx_strand_id
1 'polypeptide(L)'
;MWVLGEALPLGFIGPAVEELFFRCVLCVCVFQILRPRNGALVAGWGATLASSGLFLGFHAVMGPLTAWNVTQLFVVGVTTAVMVLLTGRAWSALFAHVVYNGSFLALGVAGTFLQ
;
A
#
# COMPACT_ATOMS: atom_id res chain seq x y z
N MET A 1 -1.74 -26.93 -0.82
CA MET A 1 -0.64 -26.10 -0.28
C MET A 1 -0.66 -24.65 -0.77
N TRP A 2 -1.09 -24.37 -2.01
CA TRP A 2 -1.15 -23.01 -2.58
C TRP A 2 -1.85 -21.94 -1.70
N VAL A 3 -3.01 -22.27 -1.11
CA VAL A 3 -3.75 -21.31 -0.26
C VAL A 3 -2.92 -20.82 0.92
N LEU A 4 -2.26 -21.72 1.65
CA LEU A 4 -1.48 -21.38 2.84
C LEU A 4 -0.08 -20.85 2.50
N GLY A 5 0.52 -21.35 1.41
CA GLY A 5 1.88 -21.00 1.01
C GLY A 5 2.01 -19.72 0.19
N GLU A 6 0.97 -19.34 -0.55
CA GLU A 6 1.02 -18.21 -1.49
C GLU A 6 -0.14 -17.25 -1.30
N ALA A 7 -1.38 -17.73 -1.43
CA ALA A 7 -2.54 -16.85 -1.47
C ALA A 7 -2.73 -16.06 -0.18
N LEU A 8 -2.57 -16.70 0.98
CA LEU A 8 -2.71 -16.03 2.28
C LEU A 8 -1.54 -15.05 2.56
N PRO A 9 -0.26 -15.43 2.36
CA PRO A 9 0.85 -14.49 2.46
C PRO A 9 0.74 -13.28 1.53
N LEU A 10 0.50 -13.49 0.24
CA LEU A 10 0.49 -12.42 -0.78
C LEU A 10 -0.80 -11.61 -0.76
N GLY A 11 -1.93 -12.26 -0.51
CA GLY A 11 -3.25 -11.63 -0.55
C GLY A 11 -3.61 -10.89 0.73
N PHE A 12 -3.08 -11.29 1.89
CA PHE A 12 -3.51 -10.73 3.18
C PHE A 12 -2.37 -10.41 4.16
N ILE A 13 -1.49 -11.35 4.48
CA ILE A 13 -0.50 -11.14 5.56
C ILE A 13 0.49 -10.03 5.17
N GLY A 14 1.04 -10.06 3.96
CA GLY A 14 1.92 -9.01 3.43
C GLY A 14 1.23 -7.63 3.47
N PRO A 15 0.07 -7.48 2.81
CA PRO A 15 -0.70 -6.23 2.86
C PRO A 15 -1.01 -5.75 4.27
N ALA A 16 -1.34 -6.65 5.21
CA ALA A 16 -1.61 -6.29 6.59
C ALA A 16 -0.39 -5.68 7.29
N VAL A 17 0.77 -6.31 7.14
CA VAL A 17 2.03 -5.81 7.72
C VAL A 17 2.42 -4.48 7.08
N GLU A 18 2.31 -4.38 5.76
CA GLU A 18 2.63 -3.18 5.00
C GLU A 18 1.74 -2.01 5.40
N GLU A 19 0.42 -2.19 5.46
CA GLU A 19 -0.48 -1.09 5.82
C GLU A 19 -0.33 -0.66 7.28
N LEU A 20 -0.10 -1.59 8.21
CA LEU A 20 0.21 -1.24 9.60
C LEU A 20 1.47 -0.37 9.70
N PHE A 21 2.53 -0.74 8.98
CA PHE A 21 3.77 0.04 9.04
C PHE A 21 3.66 1.37 8.29
N PHE A 22 3.33 1.33 7.00
CA PHE A 22 3.39 2.51 6.15
C PHE A 22 2.26 3.51 6.43
N ARG A 23 1.04 3.03 6.75
CA ARG A 23 -0.13 3.91 6.89
C ARG A 23 -0.45 4.23 8.35
N CYS A 24 -0.36 3.27 9.26
CA CYS A 24 -0.64 3.54 10.67
C CYS A 24 0.54 4.20 11.40
N VAL A 25 1.78 3.77 11.12
CA VAL A 25 2.97 4.33 11.78
C VAL A 25 3.53 5.48 10.96
N LEU A 26 4.11 5.21 9.79
CA LEU A 26 4.90 6.20 9.06
C LEU A 26 4.07 7.42 8.62
N CYS A 27 2.93 7.20 7.95
CA CYS A 27 2.07 8.28 7.47
C CYS A 27 1.59 9.17 8.63
N VAL A 28 1.11 8.58 9.73
CA VAL A 28 0.65 9.32 10.91
C VAL A 28 1.80 10.09 11.56
N CYS A 29 2.98 9.47 11.75
CA CYS A 29 4.14 10.16 12.31
C CYS A 29 4.55 11.37 11.47
N VAL A 30 4.68 11.21 10.15
CA VAL A 30 5.04 12.32 9.26
C VAL A 30 3.98 13.42 9.28
N PHE A 31 2.70 13.06 9.24
CA PHE A 31 1.60 14.02 9.33
C PHE A 31 1.66 14.82 10.63
N GLN A 32 1.85 14.15 11.76
CA GLN A 32 1.89 14.78 13.09
C GLN A 32 3.13 15.66 13.28
N ILE A 33 4.27 15.30 12.67
CA ILE A 33 5.50 16.12 12.69
C ILE A 33 5.29 17.40 11.86
N LEU A 34 4.69 17.30 10.67
CA LEU A 34 4.56 18.42 9.75
C LEU A 34 3.39 19.36 10.09
N ARG A 35 2.28 18.83 10.64
CA ARG A 35 1.03 19.56 10.86
C ARG A 35 1.17 20.84 11.71
N PRO A 36 1.88 20.85 12.85
CA PRO A 36 1.95 22.03 13.72
C PRO A 36 2.58 23.26 13.06
N ARG A 37 3.48 23.06 12.07
CA ARG A 37 4.23 24.14 11.42
C ARG A 37 3.70 24.52 10.04
N ASN A 38 3.08 23.58 9.33
CA ASN A 38 2.72 23.76 7.91
C ASN A 38 1.21 23.68 7.63
N GLY A 39 0.39 23.35 8.64
CA GLY A 39 -1.04 23.11 8.47
C GLY A 39 -1.36 21.73 7.91
N ALA A 40 -2.67 21.39 7.89
CA ALA A 40 -3.13 20.04 7.58
C ALA A 40 -2.89 19.61 6.13
N LEU A 41 -3.04 20.53 5.16
CA LEU A 41 -2.92 20.19 3.74
C LEU A 41 -1.49 19.81 3.36
N VAL A 42 -0.51 20.64 3.75
CA VAL A 42 0.92 20.38 3.47
C VAL A 42 1.38 19.12 4.21
N ALA A 43 0.95 18.94 5.47
CA ALA A 43 1.25 17.74 6.23
C ALA A 43 0.64 16.48 5.60
N GLY A 44 -0.59 16.57 5.06
CA GLY A 44 -1.26 15.49 4.35
C GLY A 44 -0.45 15.05 3.13
N TRP A 45 -0.12 15.99 2.24
CA TRP A 45 0.70 15.68 1.06
C TRP A 45 2.08 15.15 1.42
N GLY A 46 2.76 15.76 2.40
CA GLY A 46 4.07 15.29 2.87
C GLY A 46 4.01 13.86 3.41
N ALA A 47 3.00 13.52 4.20
CA ALA A 47 2.78 12.18 4.72
C ALA A 47 2.43 11.18 3.62
N THR A 48 1.56 11.55 2.68
CA THR A 48 1.19 10.72 1.52
C THR A 48 2.41 10.41 0.66
N LEU A 49 3.21 11.41 0.31
CA LEU A 49 4.39 11.24 -0.54
C LEU A 49 5.49 10.45 0.18
N ALA A 50 5.76 10.73 1.46
CA ALA A 50 6.75 9.99 2.23
C ALA A 50 6.37 8.51 2.40
N SER A 51 5.12 8.24 2.78
CA SER A 51 4.60 6.87 2.96
C SER A 51 4.59 6.10 1.64
N SER A 52 4.04 6.67 0.57
CA SER A 52 3.95 6.02 -0.74
C SER A 52 5.32 5.85 -1.40
N GLY A 53 6.20 6.84 -1.26
CA GLY A 53 7.55 6.81 -1.80
C GLY A 53 8.42 5.74 -1.11
N LEU A 54 8.34 5.62 0.22
CA LEU A 54 9.05 4.56 0.94
C LEU A 54 8.44 3.17 0.69
N PHE A 55 7.12 3.07 0.52
CA PHE A 55 6.47 1.83 0.09
C PHE A 55 6.96 1.35 -1.28
N LEU A 56 7.05 2.27 -2.26
CA LEU A 56 7.64 2.00 -3.57
C LEU A 56 9.12 1.64 -3.47
N GLY A 57 9.88 2.39 -2.66
CA GLY A 57 11.31 2.13 -2.44
C GLY A 57 11.58 0.76 -1.83
N PHE A 58 10.74 0.32 -0.88
CA PHE A 58 10.81 -1.03 -0.31
C PHE A 58 10.69 -2.11 -1.39
N HIS A 59 9.75 -1.96 -2.33
CA HIS A 59 9.59 -2.89 -3.44
C HIS A 59 10.79 -2.86 -4.41
N ALA A 60 11.35 -1.69 -4.67
CA ALA A 60 12.54 -1.56 -5.52
C ALA A 60 13.79 -2.24 -4.92
N VAL A 61 13.87 -2.34 -3.59
CA VAL A 61 14.94 -3.10 -2.90
C VAL A 61 14.73 -4.61 -3.06
N MET A 62 13.49 -5.08 -3.12
CA MET A 62 13.19 -6.51 -3.27
C MET A 62 13.37 -7.02 -4.71
N GLY A 63 13.47 -6.13 -5.69
CA GLY A 63 13.85 -6.48 -7.05
C GLY A 63 13.59 -5.39 -8.09
N PRO A 64 14.02 -5.62 -9.34
CA PRO A 64 13.81 -4.67 -10.43
C PRO A 64 12.32 -4.41 -10.68
N LEU A 65 11.97 -3.13 -10.81
CA LEU A 65 10.61 -2.70 -11.13
C LEU A 65 10.53 -2.21 -12.58
N THR A 66 9.51 -2.65 -13.30
CA THR A 66 9.12 -2.04 -14.57
C THR A 66 8.46 -0.68 -14.32
N ALA A 67 8.41 0.19 -15.34
CA ALA A 67 7.69 1.46 -15.25
C ALA A 67 6.21 1.29 -14.87
N TRP A 68 5.60 0.19 -15.32
CA TRP A 68 4.23 -0.16 -14.97
C TRP A 68 4.10 -0.51 -13.48
N ASN A 69 4.98 -1.38 -12.96
CA ASN A 69 4.97 -1.75 -11.54
C ASN A 69 5.17 -0.53 -10.65
N VAL A 70 6.09 0.38 -11.01
CA VAL A 70 6.31 1.65 -10.29
C VAL A 70 5.02 2.46 -10.21
N THR A 71 4.32 2.61 -11.33
CA THR A 71 3.08 3.38 -11.40
C THR A 71 1.99 2.75 -10.54
N GLN A 72 1.77 1.44 -10.67
CA GLN A 72 0.75 0.74 -9.89
C GLN A 72 1.02 0.80 -8.38
N LEU A 73 2.26 0.53 -7.97
CA LEU A 73 2.67 0.58 -6.56
C LEU A 73 2.54 1.99 -5.99
N PHE A 74 2.87 3.02 -6.76
CA PHE A 74 2.70 4.41 -6.33
C PHE A 74 1.22 4.77 -6.21
N VAL A 75 0.37 4.35 -7.14
CA VAL A 75 -1.08 4.62 -7.11
C VAL A 75 -1.75 3.92 -5.92
N VAL A 76 -1.45 2.64 -5.66
CA VAL A 76 -1.98 1.95 -4.47
C VAL A 76 -1.43 2.61 -3.20
N GLY A 77 -0.13 2.96 -3.24
CA GLY A 77 0.61 3.87 -2.36
C GLY A 77 -0.23 5.02 -1.83
N VAL A 78 -0.51 5.94 -2.76
CA VAL A 78 -1.21 7.19 -2.55
C VAL A 78 -2.65 6.94 -2.12
N THR A 79 -3.34 6.01 -2.78
CA THR A 79 -4.75 5.73 -2.52
C THR A 79 -4.97 5.31 -1.07
N THR A 80 -4.21 4.34 -0.57
CA THR A 80 -4.38 3.87 0.81
C THR A 80 -3.94 4.92 1.83
N ALA A 81 -2.90 5.71 1.54
CA ALA A 81 -2.50 6.83 2.41
C ALA A 81 -3.60 7.91 2.50
N VAL A 82 -4.19 8.29 1.37
CA VAL A 82 -5.31 9.24 1.32
C VAL A 82 -6.53 8.69 2.07
N MET A 83 -6.87 7.41 1.87
CA MET A 83 -7.97 6.78 2.61
C MET A 83 -7.76 6.86 4.12
N VAL A 84 -6.55 6.56 4.63
CA VAL A 84 -6.26 6.67 6.07
C VAL A 84 -6.35 8.11 6.56
N LEU A 85 -5.79 9.07 5.83
CA LEU A 85 -5.81 10.49 6.24
C LEU A 85 -7.23 11.08 6.24
N LEU A 86 -8.08 10.68 5.30
CA LEU A 86 -9.46 11.16 5.21
C LEU A 86 -10.40 10.47 6.21
N THR A 87 -10.22 9.16 6.43
CA THR A 87 -11.14 8.37 7.26
C THR A 87 -10.68 8.21 8.71
N GLY A 88 -9.39 8.41 8.99
CA GLY A 88 -8.77 8.07 10.27
C GLY A 88 -8.76 6.58 10.58
N ARG A 89 -9.02 5.71 9.59
CA ARG A 89 -9.23 4.26 9.80
C ARG A 89 -8.27 3.43 8.93
N ALA A 90 -7.45 2.63 9.59
CA ALA A 90 -6.52 1.68 8.95
C ALA A 90 -7.23 0.63 8.07
N TRP A 91 -8.44 0.23 8.45
CA TRP A 91 -9.21 -0.80 7.75
C TRP A 91 -9.52 -0.45 6.30
N SER A 92 -9.68 0.84 5.99
CA SER A 92 -9.95 1.30 4.62
C SER A 92 -8.77 0.99 3.68
N ALA A 93 -7.56 1.28 4.14
CA ALA A 93 -6.31 0.99 3.45
C ALA A 93 -6.08 -0.51 3.32
N LEU A 94 -6.25 -1.27 4.41
CA LEU A 94 -6.09 -2.73 4.38
C LEU A 94 -7.04 -3.38 3.37
N PHE A 95 -8.31 -3.01 3.41
CA PHE A 95 -9.31 -3.55 2.48
C PHE A 95 -8.94 -3.25 1.03
N ALA A 96 -8.59 -2.00 0.70
CA ALA A 96 -8.19 -1.63 -0.65
C ALA A 96 -6.95 -2.41 -1.12
N HIS A 97 -5.96 -2.60 -0.25
CA HIS A 97 -4.73 -3.31 -0.59
C HIS A 97 -4.96 -4.82 -0.76
N VAL A 98 -5.77 -5.43 0.10
CA VAL A 98 -6.18 -6.84 -0.02
C VAL A 98 -6.97 -7.07 -1.32
N VAL A 99 -7.89 -6.16 -1.66
CA VAL A 99 -8.65 -6.26 -2.92
C VAL A 99 -7.72 -6.12 -4.13
N TYR A 100 -6.75 -5.20 -4.09
CA TYR A 100 -5.75 -5.05 -5.15
C TYR A 100 -4.95 -6.34 -5.37
N ASN A 101 -4.33 -6.89 -4.32
CA ASN A 101 -3.56 -8.14 -4.43
C ASN A 101 -4.43 -9.35 -4.75
N GLY A 102 -5.60 -9.45 -4.13
CA GLY A 102 -6.57 -10.51 -4.38
C GLY A 102 -7.04 -10.54 -5.83
N SER A 103 -7.26 -9.38 -6.44
CA SER A 103 -7.62 -9.27 -7.86
C SER A 103 -6.49 -9.77 -8.76
N PHE A 104 -5.23 -9.43 -8.43
CA PHE A 104 -4.07 -9.93 -9.16
C PHE A 104 -3.93 -11.45 -9.06
N LEU A 105 -4.08 -12.01 -7.86
CA LEU A 105 -4.08 -13.47 -7.64
C LEU A 105 -5.21 -14.16 -8.41
N ALA A 106 -6.41 -13.60 -8.40
CA ALA A 106 -7.57 -14.14 -9.12
C ALA A 106 -7.33 -14.16 -10.64
N LEU A 107 -6.77 -13.08 -11.20
CA LEU A 107 -6.39 -13.02 -12.61
C LEU A 107 -5.29 -14.03 -12.95
N GLY A 108 -4.30 -14.21 -12.08
CA GLY A 108 -3.25 -15.22 -12.24
C GLY A 108 -3.84 -16.63 -12.32
N VAL A 109 -4.75 -16.98 -11.40
CA VAL A 109 -5.45 -18.27 -11.40
C VAL A 109 -6.31 -18.42 -12.65
N ALA A 110 -7.10 -17.41 -13.03
CA ALA A 110 -7.91 -17.46 -14.25
C ALA A 110 -7.05 -17.68 -15.50
N GLY A 111 -5.88 -17.03 -15.58
CA GLY A 111 -4.91 -17.21 -16.65
C GLY A 111 -4.46 -18.66 -16.82
N THR A 112 -4.31 -19.43 -15.73
CA THR A 112 -3.92 -20.86 -15.81
C THR A 112 -4.96 -21.75 -16.48
N PHE A 113 -6.22 -21.33 -16.57
CA PHE A 113 -7.30 -22.07 -17.24
C PHE A 113 -7.55 -21.63 -18.69
N LEU A 114 -6.94 -20.52 -19.12
CA LEU A 114 -7.10 -19.92 -20.46
C LEU A 114 -5.88 -20.16 -21.37
N GLN A 115 -4.86 -20.85 -20.87
CA GLN A 115 -3.65 -21.28 -21.58
C GLN A 115 -3.83 -22.71 -22.11
#